data_AF-A0A973NVS0-F1
#
_entry.id   AF-A0A973NVS0-F1
#
_cell.length_a   1.000
_cell.length_b   1.000
_cell.length_c   1.000
_cell.angle_alpha   90.00
_cell.angle_beta   90.00
_cell.angle_gamma   90.00
#
_symmetry.space_group_name_H-M   'P 1'
#
loop_
_entity.id
_entity.type
_entity.pdbx_description
1 polymer ?
#
loop_
_entity_poly.entity_id
_entity_poly.type
_entity_poly.pdbx_seq_one_letter_code
_entity_poly.pdbx_strand_id
1 'polypeptide(L)'
;VADQLTTLMRGVATSGTAAGVFPGLSGIAAKTGSAESNDTPTTGKTDSWMVVFDKDHDIAFAALVLNGGFGKDAAGPEINKVLHSPGIH
;
A
#
# COMPACT_ATOMS: atom_id res chain seq x y z
N VAL A 1 -21.87 -2.44 0.67
CA VAL A 1 -20.73 -2.91 -0.17
C VAL A 1 -19.45 -2.12 0.13
N ALA A 2 -19.45 -0.79 0.02
CA ALA A 2 -18.26 0.03 0.29
C ALA A 2 -17.68 -0.14 1.72
N ASP A 3 -18.53 -0.20 2.75
CA ASP A 3 -18.07 -0.37 4.14
C ASP A 3 -17.45 -1.75 4.41
N GLN A 4 -18.00 -2.79 3.79
CA GLN A 4 -17.45 -4.15 3.89
C GLN A 4 -16.07 -4.21 3.23
N LEU A 5 -15.93 -3.66 2.03
CA LEU A 5 -14.64 -3.59 1.35
C LEU A 5 -13.62 -2.79 2.16
N THR A 6 -14.02 -1.64 2.71
CA THR A 6 -13.18 -0.82 3.59
C THR A 6 -12.71 -1.60 4.81
N THR A 7 -13.60 -2.38 5.43
CA THR A 7 -13.26 -3.23 6.58
C THR A 7 -12.21 -4.29 6.21
N LEU A 8 -12.37 -4.95 5.07
CA LEU A 8 -11.40 -5.94 4.58
C LEU A 8 -10.04 -5.29 4.27
N MET A 9 -10.02 -4.12 3.66
CA MET A 9 -8.79 -3.37 3.35
C MET A 9 -8.10 -2.82 4.61
N ARG A 10 -8.86 -2.45 5.65
CA ARG A 10 -8.29 -2.12 6.98
C ARG A 10 -7.64 -3.35 7.62
N GLY A 11 -8.21 -4.55 7.43
CA GLY A 11 -7.59 -5.81 7.83
C GLY A 11 -6.22 -6.03 7.16
N VAL A 12 -6.09 -5.70 5.87
CA VAL A 12 -4.81 -5.78 5.15
C VAL A 12 -3.75 -4.87 5.77
N ALA A 13 -4.12 -3.65 6.16
CA ALA A 13 -3.20 -2.67 6.76
C ALA A 13 -2.79 -3.00 8.19
N THR A 14 -3.69 -3.61 8.98
CA THR A 14 -3.46 -3.85 10.41
C THR A 14 -2.86 -5.22 10.72
N SER A 15 -3.30 -6.27 10.02
CA SER A 15 -2.88 -7.65 10.31
C SER A 15 -2.57 -8.50 9.07
N GLY A 16 -2.73 -7.94 7.88
CA GLY A 16 -2.47 -8.64 6.62
C GLY A 16 -1.13 -8.27 6.00
N THR A 17 -1.10 -8.26 4.67
CA THR A 17 0.12 -8.10 3.87
C THR A 17 0.76 -6.71 3.97
N ALA A 18 0.06 -5.70 4.50
CA ALA A 18 0.59 -4.37 4.75
C ALA A 18 0.80 -4.09 6.25
N ALA A 19 0.72 -5.11 7.12
CA ALA A 19 0.98 -4.93 8.55
C ALA A 19 2.38 -4.34 8.79
N GLY A 20 2.43 -3.28 9.60
CA GLY A 20 3.66 -2.56 9.94
C GLY A 20 4.16 -1.55 8.90
N VAL A 21 3.49 -1.39 7.75
CA VAL A 21 3.90 -0.42 6.70
C VAL A 21 3.55 1.03 7.09
N PHE A 22 2.46 1.23 7.84
CA PHE A 22 1.93 2.55 8.21
C PHE A 22 1.98 2.77 9.73
N PRO A 23 3.18 2.83 10.35
CA PRO A 23 3.29 3.00 11.80
C PRO A 23 2.69 4.35 12.23
N GLY A 24 1.95 4.35 13.35
CA GLY A 24 1.37 5.57 13.90
C GLY A 24 0.11 6.08 13.19
N LEU A 25 -0.26 5.52 12.04
CA LEU A 25 -1.49 5.84 11.34
C LEU A 25 -2.58 4.83 11.70
N SER A 26 -3.82 5.32 11.81
CA SER A 26 -4.99 4.49 12.12
C SER A 26 -6.09 4.74 11.09
N GLY A 27 -7.06 3.83 10.95
CA GLY A 27 -8.16 4.01 9.99
C GLY A 27 -7.79 3.74 8.51
N ILE A 28 -6.50 3.62 8.19
CA ILE A 28 -5.98 3.34 6.85
C ILE A 28 -6.54 2.02 6.28
N ALA A 29 -7.11 2.10 5.08
CA ALA A 29 -7.51 0.96 4.28
C ALA A 29 -6.50 0.76 3.15
N ALA A 30 -5.88 -0.42 3.06
CA ALA A 30 -4.84 -0.69 2.07
C ALA A 30 -5.09 -1.98 1.30
N LYS A 31 -4.51 -2.09 0.11
CA LYS A 31 -4.34 -3.35 -0.59
C LYS A 31 -2.97 -3.40 -1.26
N THR A 32 -2.20 -4.43 -0.93
CA THR A 32 -0.94 -4.75 -1.62
C THR A 32 -1.21 -5.49 -2.93
N GLY A 33 -0.24 -5.43 -3.84
CA GLY A 33 0.01 -6.55 -4.73
C GLY A 33 1.38 -6.51 -5.38
N SER A 34 1.57 -7.48 -6.25
CA SER A 34 2.80 -7.72 -6.98
C SER A 34 2.43 -8.18 -8.38
N ALA A 35 3.17 -7.74 -9.40
CA ALA A 35 2.98 -8.23 -10.76
C ALA A 35 4.26 -8.89 -11.27
N GLU A 36 4.13 -10.11 -11.78
CA GLU A 36 5.18 -10.73 -12.59
C GLU A 36 5.31 -9.93 -13.89
N SER A 37 6.53 -9.53 -14.23
CA SER A 37 6.85 -8.77 -15.43
C SER A 37 7.86 -9.52 -16.30
N ASN A 38 8.11 -9.03 -17.51
CA ASN A 38 9.15 -9.59 -18.38
C ASN A 38 10.55 -9.51 -17.76
N ASP A 39 10.76 -8.59 -16.80
CA ASP A 39 12.03 -8.42 -16.12
C ASP A 39 12.20 -9.38 -14.94
N THR A 40 11.10 -9.92 -14.38
CA THR A 40 11.14 -10.76 -13.18
C THR A 40 12.07 -11.97 -13.28
N PRO A 41 12.16 -12.71 -14.41
CA PRO A 41 13.15 -13.79 -14.56
C PRO A 41 14.61 -13.32 -14.42
N THR A 42 14.89 -12.07 -14.76
CA THR A 42 16.24 -11.49 -14.77
C THR A 42 16.57 -10.81 -13.44
N THR A 43 15.60 -10.12 -12.85
CA THR A 43 15.78 -9.32 -11.63
C THR A 43 15.48 -10.12 -10.36
N GLY A 44 14.71 -11.21 -10.47
CA GLY A 44 14.15 -11.94 -9.35
C GLY A 44 13.10 -11.16 -8.57
N LYS A 45 12.59 -10.03 -9.11
CA LYS A 45 11.63 -9.15 -8.45
C LYS A 45 10.41 -8.91 -9.32
N THR A 46 9.25 -8.88 -8.67
CA THR A 46 7.98 -8.42 -9.24
C THR A 46 7.89 -6.90 -9.24
N ASP A 47 6.94 -6.33 -9.98
CA ASP A 47 6.57 -4.93 -9.82
C ASP A 47 5.72 -4.75 -8.56
N SER A 48 6.15 -3.84 -7.69
CA SER A 48 5.52 -3.58 -6.40
C SER A 48 4.39 -2.57 -6.59
N TRP A 49 3.17 -2.90 -6.14
CA TRP A 49 2.08 -1.93 -6.15
C TRP A 49 1.27 -1.93 -4.86
N MET A 50 0.70 -0.77 -4.55
CA MET A 50 -0.21 -0.60 -3.42
C MET A 50 -1.23 0.50 -3.70
N VAL A 51 -2.47 0.27 -3.27
CA VAL A 51 -3.50 1.31 -3.14
C VAL A 51 -3.86 1.49 -1.68
N VAL A 52 -4.09 2.74 -1.28
CA VAL A 52 -4.36 3.14 0.10
C VAL A 52 -5.40 4.25 0.10
N PHE A 53 -6.33 4.25 1.03
CA PHE A 53 -7.16 5.42 1.31
C PHE A 53 -7.40 5.59 2.80
N ASP A 54 -7.62 6.85 3.18
CA ASP A 54 -8.16 7.24 4.48
C ASP A 54 -9.46 8.00 4.24
N LYS A 55 -10.55 7.42 4.74
CA LYS A 55 -11.89 7.99 4.60
C LYS A 55 -12.07 9.23 5.48
N ASP A 56 -11.40 9.29 6.64
CA ASP A 56 -11.61 10.36 7.62
C ASP A 56 -10.94 11.67 7.14
N HIS A 57 -9.84 11.55 6.38
CA HIS A 57 -9.13 12.67 5.76
C HIS A 57 -9.52 12.90 4.28
N ASP A 58 -10.41 12.08 3.70
CA ASP A 58 -10.81 12.12 2.28
C ASP A 58 -9.63 12.10 1.29
N ILE A 59 -8.66 11.22 1.54
CA ILE A 59 -7.44 11.07 0.73
C ILE A 59 -7.26 9.64 0.23
N ALA A 60 -6.69 9.51 -0.97
CA ALA A 60 -6.34 8.23 -1.57
C ALA A 60 -4.99 8.30 -2.31
N PHE A 61 -4.24 7.21 -2.26
CA PHE A 61 -2.93 7.05 -2.87
C PHE A 61 -2.84 5.74 -3.64
N ALA A 62 -2.10 5.77 -4.74
CA ALA A 62 -1.67 4.58 -5.46
C ALA A 62 -0.19 4.74 -5.84
N ALA A 63 0.59 3.68 -5.67
CA ALA A 63 1.99 3.66 -6.05
C ALA A 63 2.32 2.36 -6.81
N LEU A 64 3.21 2.50 -7.79
CA LEU A 64 3.81 1.41 -8.57
C LEU A 64 5.31 1.64 -8.61
N VAL A 65 6.09 0.62 -8.27
CA VAL A 65 7.54 0.61 -8.35
C VAL A 65 7.97 -0.61 -9.15
N LEU A 66 8.50 -0.37 -10.35
CA LEU A 66 8.96 -1.43 -11.25
C LEU A 66 10.12 -2.20 -10.62
N ASN A 67 10.11 -3.53 -10.75
CA ASN A 67 11.08 -4.42 -10.12
C ASN A 67 11.25 -4.17 -8.60
N GLY A 68 10.19 -3.66 -7.95
CA GLY A 68 10.20 -3.25 -6.54
C GLY A 68 9.96 -4.39 -5.54
N GLY A 69 9.61 -5.59 -6.00
CA GLY A 69 9.22 -6.72 -5.16
C GLY A 69 7.75 -6.68 -4.75
N PHE A 70 7.43 -7.15 -3.54
CA PHE A 70 6.04 -7.15 -3.08
C PHE A 70 5.54 -5.72 -2.81
N GLY A 71 4.23 -5.49 -2.88
CA GLY A 71 3.63 -4.17 -2.61
C GLY A 71 4.09 -3.49 -1.31
N LYS A 72 4.35 -4.29 -0.26
CA LYS A 72 4.87 -3.80 1.03
C LYS A 72 6.35 -3.43 1.02
N ASP A 73 7.12 -3.89 0.04
CA ASP A 73 8.58 -3.75 0.02
C ASP A 73 9.01 -2.39 -0.55
N ALA A 74 8.23 -1.80 -1.47
CA ALA A 74 8.55 -0.53 -2.10
C ALA A 74 7.34 0.44 -2.18
N ALA A 75 6.25 0.04 -2.84
CA ALA A 75 5.11 0.93 -3.05
C ALA A 75 4.49 1.45 -1.72
N GLY A 76 4.32 0.56 -0.73
CA GLY A 76 3.81 0.93 0.58
C GLY A 76 4.68 1.94 1.34
N PRO A 77 5.99 1.69 1.51
CA PRO A 77 6.92 2.66 2.09
C PRO A 77 6.92 4.03 1.40
N GLU A 78 6.79 4.10 0.07
CA GLU A 78 6.69 5.38 -0.62
C GLU A 78 5.38 6.12 -0.30
N ILE A 79 4.24 5.43 -0.26
CA ILE A 79 2.97 6.04 0.18
C ILE A 79 3.09 6.52 1.64
N ASN A 80 3.71 5.73 2.52
CA ASN A 80 3.88 6.08 3.92
C ASN A 80 4.69 7.38 4.12
N LYS A 81 5.72 7.61 3.30
CA LYS A 81 6.48 8.88 3.32
C LYS A 81 5.60 10.07 2.95
N VAL A 82 4.73 9.91 1.96
CA VAL A 82 3.82 10.98 1.53
C VAL A 82 2.76 11.26 2.60
N LEU A 83 2.19 10.22 3.21
CA LEU A 83 1.22 10.39 4.31
C LEU A 83 1.82 11.13 5.51
N HIS A 84 3.10 10.91 5.82
CA HIS A 84 3.79 11.64 6.90
C HIS A 84 4.33 13.02 6.48
N SER A 85 4.06 13.46 5.25
CA SER A 85 4.48 14.79 4.80
C SER A 85 3.56 15.86 5.40
N PRO A 86 4.11 17.03 5.81
CA PRO A 86 3.30 18.10 6.40
C PRO A 86 2.12 18.50 5.51
N GLY A 87 0.92 18.53 6.09
CA GLY A 87 -0.30 18.96 5.41
C GLY A 87 -1.05 17.87 4.62
N ILE A 88 -0.67 16.60 4.78
CA ILE A 88 -1.36 15.46 4.13
C ILE A 88 -2.26 14.70 5.11
N HIS A 89 -1.70 14.14 6.18
CA HIS A 89 -2.40 13.34 7.20
C HIS A 89 -1.98 13.81 8.60
#